data_AF-A0A535AYQ4-F1
#
_entry.id   AF-A0A535AYQ4-F1
#
_cell.length_a   1.000
_cell.length_b   1.000
_cell.length_c   1.000
_cell.angle_alpha   90.00
_cell.angle_beta   90.00
_cell.angle_gamma   90.00
#
_symmetry.space_group_name_H-M   'P 1'
#
loop_
_entity.id
_entity.type
_entity.pdbx_description
1 polymer ?
#
loop_
_entity_poly.entity_id
_entity_poly.type
_entity_poly.pdbx_seq_one_letter_code
_entity_poly.pdbx_strand_id
1 'polypeptide(L)'
;MEGVAGSIDELRLLVERAAARRPQLATRLEKAAFLVLLRPIYPLEGDVWRVTAEDGLRFYTVRRGECECSDYLRHGPGHPCKHRLALFLHRALKAKRGCGQERSSLRT
;
A
#
# COMPACT_ATOMS: atom_id res chain seq x y z
N MET A 1 20.37 -2.30 13.62
CA MET A 1 18.93 -2.64 13.48
C MET A 1 18.14 -1.37 13.10
N GLU A 2 18.43 -0.76 11.95
CA GLU A 2 17.81 0.52 11.53
C GLU A 2 16.69 0.37 10.46
N GLY A 3 16.31 -0.85 10.09
CA GLY A 3 15.45 -1.08 8.92
C GLY A 3 13.93 -0.98 9.13
N VAL A 4 13.44 -1.03 10.38
CA VAL A 4 11.98 -1.17 10.64
C VAL A 4 11.34 0.15 11.09
N ALA A 5 11.95 0.87 12.03
CA ALA A 5 11.39 2.11 12.58
C ALA A 5 11.17 3.19 11.51
N GLY A 6 12.15 3.40 10.62
CA GLY A 6 12.04 4.37 9.52
C GLY A 6 10.88 4.08 8.56
N SER A 7 10.51 2.79 8.38
CA SER A 7 9.44 2.41 7.48
C SER A 7 8.03 2.67 8.03
N ILE A 8 7.87 2.65 9.36
CA ILE A 8 6.59 2.91 10.02
C ILE A 8 6.31 4.42 10.05
N ASP A 9 7.30 5.25 10.38
CA ASP A 9 7.14 6.70 10.34
C ASP A 9 6.88 7.21 8.92
N GLU A 10 7.56 6.64 7.92
CA GLU A 10 7.28 6.96 6.52
C GLU A 10 5.85 6.61 6.11
N LEU A 11 5.34 5.44 6.54
CA LEU A 11 3.98 5.02 6.29
C LEU A 11 2.98 5.96 6.96
N ARG A 12 3.23 6.32 8.23
CA ARG A 12 2.42 7.28 8.98
C ARG A 12 2.33 8.62 8.25
N LEU A 13 3.46 9.19 7.83
CA LEU A 13 3.51 10.43 7.07
C LEU A 13 2.82 10.33 5.70
N LEU A 14 2.79 9.16 5.07
CA LEU A 14 2.06 8.94 3.83
C LEU A 14 0.54 8.92 4.07
N VAL A 15 0.10 8.21 5.11
CA VAL A 15 -1.31 8.14 5.52
C VAL A 15 -1.83 9.53 5.89
N GLU A 16 -1.13 10.26 6.77
CA GLU A 16 -1.50 11.60 7.21
C GLU A 16 -1.65 12.56 6.01
N ARG A 17 -0.68 12.57 5.08
CA ARG A 17 -0.74 13.41 3.88
C ARG A 17 -1.84 13.00 2.90
N ALA A 18 -2.16 11.72 2.81
CA ALA A 18 -3.25 11.24 1.95
C ALA A 18 -4.61 11.60 2.56
N ALA A 19 -4.77 11.42 3.88
CA ALA A 19 -5.98 11.75 4.62
C ALA A 19 -6.23 13.25 4.64
N ALA A 20 -5.21 14.09 4.83
CA ALA A 20 -5.35 15.55 4.76
C ALA A 20 -5.87 16.03 3.40
N ARG A 21 -5.47 15.37 2.31
CA ARG A 21 -5.94 15.69 0.95
C ARG A 21 -7.33 15.14 0.64
N ARG A 22 -7.72 14.02 1.25
CA ARG A 22 -9.02 13.37 1.06
C ARG A 22 -9.54 12.84 2.40
N PRO A 23 -10.09 13.72 3.26
CA PRO A 23 -10.51 13.35 4.62
C PRO A 23 -11.51 12.20 4.67
N GLN A 24 -12.39 12.10 3.66
CA GLN A 24 -13.37 11.01 3.51
C GLN A 24 -12.75 9.61 3.34
N LEU A 25 -11.43 9.53 3.10
CA LEU A 25 -10.69 8.28 2.97
C LEU A 25 -9.89 7.92 4.22
N ALA A 26 -9.86 8.74 5.27
CA ALA A 26 -8.98 8.56 6.44
C ALA A 26 -9.05 7.14 7.02
N THR A 27 -10.24 6.67 7.41
CA THR A 27 -10.42 5.31 7.95
C THR A 27 -10.04 4.21 6.96
N ARG A 28 -10.23 4.43 5.65
CA ARG A 28 -9.83 3.46 4.62
C ARG A 28 -8.30 3.40 4.47
N LEU A 29 -7.64 4.56 4.59
CA LEU A 29 -6.18 4.66 4.56
C LEU A 29 -5.54 4.03 5.81
N GLU A 30 -6.13 4.19 6.99
CA GLU A 30 -5.69 3.50 8.21
C GLU A 30 -5.78 1.98 8.07
N LYS A 31 -6.93 1.47 7.58
CA LYS A 31 -7.09 0.04 7.29
C LYS A 31 -6.13 -0.45 6.21
N ALA A 32 -5.83 0.38 5.22
CA ALA A 32 -4.83 0.06 4.20
C ALA A 32 -3.41 -0.01 4.79
N ALA A 33 -3.04 0.91 5.68
CA ALA A 33 -1.77 0.91 6.38
C ALA A 33 -1.60 -0.33 7.27
N PHE A 34 -2.67 -0.76 7.95
CA PHE A 34 -2.69 -2.04 8.67
C PHE A 34 -2.32 -3.21 7.76
N LEU A 35 -2.88 -3.27 6.54
CA LEU A 35 -2.52 -4.33 5.58
C LEU A 35 -1.05 -4.25 5.18
N VAL A 36 -0.53 -3.04 4.93
CA VAL A 36 0.90 -2.88 4.59
C VAL A 36 1.83 -3.36 5.71
N LEU A 37 1.46 -3.15 6.97
CA LEU A 37 2.29 -3.52 8.12
C LEU A 37 2.21 -5.00 8.47
N LEU A 38 1.00 -5.58 8.44
CA LEU A 38 0.74 -6.88 9.06
C LEU A 38 0.36 -7.98 8.09
N ARG A 39 0.18 -7.65 6.81
CA ARG A 39 -0.34 -8.57 5.81
C ARG A 39 0.59 -8.62 4.60
N PRO A 40 0.88 -9.83 4.09
CA PRO A 40 1.69 -9.94 2.89
C PRO A 40 1.05 -9.26 1.67
N ILE A 41 1.91 -8.63 0.85
CA ILE A 41 1.54 -8.04 -0.43
C ILE A 41 2.54 -8.54 -1.47
N TYR A 42 2.08 -9.40 -2.36
CA TYR A 42 2.94 -10.10 -3.31
C TYR A 42 2.74 -9.55 -4.73
N PRO A 43 3.81 -9.16 -5.42
CA PRO A 43 3.73 -8.99 -6.87
C PRO A 43 3.51 -10.35 -7.54
N LEU A 44 2.69 -10.36 -8.57
CA LEU A 44 2.60 -11.44 -9.54
C LEU A 44 3.17 -10.94 -10.88
N GLU A 45 2.90 -11.64 -11.98
CA GLU A 45 3.33 -11.21 -13.32
C GLU A 45 2.60 -9.95 -13.81
N GLY A 46 3.35 -9.05 -14.44
CA GLY A 46 2.82 -7.79 -14.96
C GLY A 46 2.30 -6.85 -13.85
N ASP A 47 1.24 -6.10 -14.14
CA ASP A 47 0.59 -5.22 -13.14
C ASP A 47 -0.50 -5.94 -12.34
N VAL A 48 -0.15 -7.12 -11.81
CA VAL A 48 -1.03 -7.97 -10.98
C VAL A 48 -0.40 -8.17 -9.62
N TRP A 49 -1.21 -8.00 -8.57
CA TRP A 49 -0.77 -8.07 -7.18
C TRP A 49 -1.76 -8.85 -6.34
N ARG A 50 -1.27 -9.65 -5.39
CA ARG A 50 -2.09 -10.24 -4.33
C ARG A 50 -1.91 -9.47 -3.04
N VAL A 51 -3.02 -9.04 -2.45
CA VAL A 51 -3.07 -8.38 -1.14
C VAL A 51 -3.81 -9.29 -0.18
N THR A 52 -3.16 -9.73 0.90
CA THR A 52 -3.85 -10.54 1.90
C THR A 52 -4.93 -9.72 2.61
N ALA A 53 -6.06 -10.35 2.87
CA ALA A 53 -7.17 -9.78 3.61
C ALA A 53 -6.79 -9.52 5.08
N GLU A 54 -7.64 -8.75 5.75
CA GLU A 54 -7.44 -8.37 7.15
C GLU A 54 -7.42 -9.57 8.10
N ASP A 55 -8.19 -10.62 7.80
CA ASP A 55 -8.20 -11.89 8.55
C ASP A 55 -6.93 -12.73 8.37
N GLY A 56 -6.10 -12.44 7.37
CA GLY A 56 -4.90 -13.22 7.06
C GLY A 56 -5.16 -14.54 6.32
N LEU A 57 -6.42 -14.89 6.06
CA LEU A 57 -6.82 -16.18 5.49
C LEU A 57 -7.09 -16.09 3.98
N ARG A 58 -7.62 -14.95 3.54
CA ARG A 58 -7.99 -14.71 2.14
C ARG A 58 -7.00 -13.79 1.46
N PHE A 59 -7.00 -13.80 0.14
CA PHE A 59 -6.27 -12.86 -0.69
C PHE A 59 -7.22 -12.23 -1.69
N TYR A 60 -6.96 -10.98 -2.04
CA TYR A 60 -7.62 -10.30 -3.13
C TYR A 60 -6.59 -9.85 -4.16
N THR A 61 -6.91 -10.10 -5.41
CA THR A 61 -6.13 -9.72 -6.57
C THR A 61 -6.46 -8.28 -6.96
N VAL A 62 -5.41 -7.49 -7.14
CA VAL A 62 -5.46 -6.17 -7.76
C VAL A 62 -4.78 -6.27 -9.13
N ARG A 63 -5.53 -6.09 -10.21
CA ARG A 63 -5.05 -6.19 -11.60
C ARG A 63 -5.31 -4.88 -12.33
N ARG A 64 -4.26 -4.25 -12.86
CA ARG A 64 -4.38 -2.99 -13.63
C ARG A 64 -5.19 -1.91 -12.90
N GLY A 65 -5.01 -1.84 -11.59
CA GLY A 65 -5.72 -0.89 -10.74
C GLY A 65 -7.16 -1.26 -10.40
N GLU A 66 -7.70 -2.41 -10.79
CA GLU A 66 -9.01 -2.93 -10.35
C GLU A 66 -8.84 -4.00 -9.27
N CYS A 67 -9.83 -4.20 -8.39
CA CYS A 67 -9.74 -5.16 -7.30
C CYS A 67 -10.93 -6.12 -7.27
N GLU A 68 -10.69 -7.39 -6.98
CA GLU A 68 -11.76 -8.41 -6.89
C GLU A 68 -12.48 -8.45 -5.53
N CYS A 69 -12.15 -7.57 -4.59
CA CYS A 69 -12.80 -7.59 -3.28
C CYS A 69 -14.25 -7.09 -3.36
N SER A 70 -15.12 -7.61 -2.49
CA SER A 70 -16.55 -7.29 -2.46
C SER A 70 -16.86 -5.79 -2.37
N ASP A 71 -16.05 -5.03 -1.62
CA ASP A 71 -16.16 -3.56 -1.51
C ASP A 71 -15.96 -2.87 -2.88
N TYR A 72 -15.00 -3.32 -3.69
CA TYR A 72 -14.78 -2.78 -5.03
C TYR A 72 -15.91 -3.20 -5.98
N LEU A 73 -16.25 -4.50 -6.00
CA LEU A 73 -17.29 -5.03 -6.88
C LEU A 73 -18.66 -4.37 -6.64
N ARG A 74 -18.97 -4.00 -5.40
CA ARG A 74 -20.22 -3.31 -5.04
C ARG A 74 -20.28 -1.87 -5.57
N HIS A 75 -19.17 -1.15 -5.54
CA HIS A 75 -19.14 0.28 -5.83
C HIS A 75 -18.64 0.61 -7.25
N GLY A 76 -17.99 -0.33 -7.91
CA GLY A 76 -17.58 -0.23 -9.31
C GLY A 76 -16.24 0.46 -9.54
N PRO A 77 -15.93 0.76 -10.83
CA PRO A 77 -14.65 1.28 -11.25
C PRO A 77 -14.20 2.53 -10.48
N GLY A 78 -12.93 2.56 -10.09
CA GLY A 78 -12.36 3.69 -9.38
C GLY A 78 -12.58 3.71 -7.87
N HIS A 79 -13.45 2.85 -7.31
CA HIS A 79 -13.71 2.80 -5.86
C HIS A 79 -12.44 2.53 -5.02
N PRO A 80 -12.06 3.40 -4.07
CA PRO A 80 -10.82 3.28 -3.31
C PRO A 80 -10.95 2.26 -2.16
N CYS A 81 -11.12 0.99 -2.51
CA CYS A 81 -11.13 -0.08 -1.51
C CYS A 81 -9.78 -0.19 -0.79
N LYS A 82 -9.78 -0.75 0.42
CA LYS A 82 -8.58 -0.83 1.26
C LYS A 82 -7.41 -1.55 0.59
N HIS A 83 -7.66 -2.56 -0.26
CA HIS A 83 -6.58 -3.31 -0.93
C HIS A 83 -5.87 -2.47 -1.99
N ARG A 84 -6.61 -1.66 -2.76
CA ARG A 84 -6.03 -0.72 -3.74
C ARG A 84 -5.22 0.37 -3.03
N LEU A 85 -5.76 0.90 -1.94
CA LEU A 85 -5.05 1.89 -1.12
C LEU A 85 -3.80 1.29 -0.46
N ALA A 86 -3.85 0.04 0.00
CA ALA A 86 -2.69 -0.65 0.57
C ALA A 86 -1.60 -0.83 -0.48
N LEU A 87 -1.97 -1.23 -1.70
CA LEU A 87 -1.03 -1.34 -2.80
C LEU A 87 -0.41 0.02 -3.18
N PHE A 88 -1.21 1.10 -3.18
CA PHE A 88 -0.70 2.46 -3.37
C PHE A 88 0.35 2.84 -2.33
N LEU A 89 0.06 2.63 -1.04
CA LEU A 89 0.99 2.93 0.06
C LEU A 89 2.27 2.07 -0.02
N HIS A 90 2.11 0.76 -0.27
CA HIS A 90 3.22 -0.18 -0.43
C HIS A 90 4.18 0.22 -1.57
N ARG A 91 3.64 0.63 -2.73
CA ARG A 91 4.45 1.12 -3.86
C ARG A 91 5.17 2.41 -3.52
N ALA A 92 4.50 3.35 -2.86
CA ALA A 92 5.11 4.62 -2.45
C ALA A 92 6.28 4.43 -1.49
N LEU A 93 6.18 3.49 -0.54
CA LEU A 93 7.28 3.13 0.35
C LEU A 93 8.44 2.49 -0.41
N LYS A 94 8.17 1.56 -1.33
CA LYS A 94 9.21 0.93 -2.15
C LYS A 94 9.95 1.93 -3.06
N ALA A 95 9.23 2.88 -3.67
CA ALA A 95 9.84 3.89 -4.53
C ALA A 95 10.84 4.78 -3.78
N LYS A 96 10.55 5.14 -2.52
CA LYS A 96 11.49 5.91 -1.68
C LYS A 96 12.76 5.14 -1.36
N ARG A 97 12.66 3.83 -1.11
CA ARG A 97 13.83 2.97 -0.86
C ARG A 97 14.75 2.88 -2.09
N GLY A 98 14.18 2.85 -3.29
CA GLY A 98 14.96 2.85 -4.54
C GLY A 98 15.81 4.12 -4.73
N CYS A 99 15.27 5.30 -4.40
CA CYS A 99 15.97 6.59 -4.54
C CYS A 99 17.10 6.79 -3.51
N GLY A 100 17.02 6.11 -2.35
CA GLY A 100 18.04 6.19 -1.30
C GLY A 100 19.29 5.33 -1.57
N GLN A 101 19.20 4.30 -2.42
CA GLN A 101 20.28 3.34 -2.63
C GLN A 101 21.31 3.80 -3.67
N GLU A 102 20.91 4.66 -4.61
CA GLU A 102 21.79 5.25 -5.63
C GLU A 102 22.66 6.40 -5.08
N ARG A 103 22.25 7.06 -3.99
CA ARG A 103 22.99 8.19 -3.39
C ARG A 103 24.15 7.79 -2.49
N SER A 104 24.23 6.51 -2.12
CA SER A 104 25.29 5.97 -1.24
C SER A 104 26.53 5.49 -2.00
N SER A 105 26.47 5.41 -3.33
CA SER A 105 27.57 4.89 -4.18
C SER A 105 28.43 5.98 -4.83
N LEU A 106 28.19 7.26 -4.51
CA LEU A 106 28.85 8.41 -5.16
C LEU A 106 29.72 9.24 -4.19
N ARG A 107 30.20 8.64 -3.09
CA ARG A 107 31.28 9.20 -2.29
C ARG A 107 32.49 8.27 -2.35
N THR A 108 33.32 8.47 -3.36
CA THR A 108 34.73 8.09 -3.42
C THR A 108 35.52 9.34 -3.75
#